data_AF-A0A961SPH6-F1
#
_entry.id   AF-A0A961SPH6-F1
#
_cell.length_a   1.000
_cell.length_b   1.000
_cell.length_c   1.000
_cell.angle_alpha   90.00
_cell.angle_beta   90.00
_cell.angle_gamma   90.00
#
_symmetry.space_group_name_H-M   'P 1'
#
loop_
_entity.id
_entity.type
_entity.pdbx_description
1 polymer ?
#
loop_
_entity_poly.entity_id
_entity_poly.type
_entity_poly.pdbx_seq_one_letter_code
_entity_poly.pdbx_strand_id
1 'polypeptide(L)' 'MSSDVATTDRVRPAPADEYPDFSRPLESAMPQMSDQEAAQQERQLSALARQRRSGAISEAEYRRRVRELRLLGQQASQ' A
#
# COMPACT_ATOMS: atom_id res chain seq x y z
N MET A 1 17.62 -35.50 -0.56
CA MET A 1 17.02 -34.56 -1.52
C MET A 1 16.37 -33.45 -0.73
N SER A 2 17.02 -32.29 -0.58
CA SER A 2 16.45 -31.16 0.15
C SER A 2 16.89 -29.86 -0.52
N SER A 3 15.92 -29.26 -1.20
CA SER A 3 15.72 -27.82 -1.39
C SER A 3 16.85 -27.05 -2.06
N ASP A 4 16.74 -26.98 -3.40
CA ASP A 4 17.33 -25.94 -4.24
C ASP A 4 16.76 -24.58 -3.80
N VAL A 5 17.55 -23.82 -3.04
CA VAL A 5 17.26 -22.41 -2.76
C VAL A 5 17.63 -21.62 -3.99
N ALA A 6 16.62 -21.38 -4.84
CA ALA A 6 16.70 -20.52 -6.00
C ALA A 6 17.37 -19.18 -5.62
N THR A 7 18.63 -19.05 -6.04
CA THR A 7 19.34 -17.77 -6.08
C THR A 7 18.77 -16.99 -7.25
N THR A 8 17.61 -16.36 -7.05
CA THR A 8 17.14 -15.32 -7.97
C THR A 8 17.79 -14.02 -7.52
N ASP A 9 18.81 -13.66 -8.27
CA ASP A 9 19.53 -12.39 -8.27
C ASP A 9 18.53 -11.21 -8.34
N ARG A 10 18.41 -10.49 -7.23
CA ARG A 10 17.50 -9.35 -7.04
C ARG A 10 18.09 -8.14 -7.76
N VAL A 11 17.48 -7.72 -8.88
CA VAL A 11 17.99 -6.61 -9.71
C VAL A 11 17.76 -5.29 -8.98
N ARG A 12 18.85 -4.68 -8.52
CA ARG A 12 18.86 -3.32 -7.94
C ARG A 12 18.69 -2.30 -9.08
N PRO A 13 18.00 -1.16 -8.88
CA PRO A 13 17.93 -0.13 -9.90
C PRO A 13 19.34 0.29 -10.37
N ALA A 14 19.52 0.34 -11.69
CA ALA A 14 20.78 0.67 -12.33
C ALA A 14 21.25 2.10 -11.96
N PRO A 15 22.57 2.36 -11.90
CA PRO A 15 23.09 3.71 -11.70
C PRO A 15 22.62 4.65 -12.82
N ALA A 16 22.53 5.95 -12.53
CA ALA A 16 21.87 6.96 -13.38
C ALA A 16 22.45 7.11 -14.81
N ASP A 17 23.65 6.60 -15.07
CA ASP A 17 24.33 6.65 -16.37
C ASP A 17 24.10 5.40 -17.24
N GLU A 18 23.36 4.41 -16.77
CA GLU A 18 23.05 3.18 -17.52
C GLU A 18 21.54 3.12 -17.83
N TYR A 19 21.18 2.87 -19.10
CA TYR A 19 19.79 2.73 -19.49
C TYR A 19 19.17 1.51 -18.78
N PRO A 20 17.99 1.65 -18.14
CA PRO A 20 17.37 0.55 -17.43
C PRO A 20 17.06 -0.61 -18.39
N ASP A 21 17.48 -1.81 -18.00
CA ASP A 21 17.16 -3.05 -18.71
C ASP A 21 15.72 -3.47 -18.41
N PHE A 22 14.86 -3.46 -19.44
CA PHE A 22 13.45 -3.85 -19.37
C PHE A 22 13.19 -5.29 -19.83
N SER A 23 14.25 -6.04 -20.16
CA SER A 23 14.12 -7.43 -20.62
C SER A 23 13.64 -8.38 -19.53
N ARG A 24 13.64 -7.93 -18.27
CA ARG A 24 13.15 -8.65 -17.09
C ARG A 24 11.98 -7.91 -16.45
N PRO A 25 11.05 -8.62 -15.78
CA PRO A 25 10.00 -7.97 -14.99
C PRO A 25 10.63 -7.02 -13.98
N LEU A 26 10.32 -5.73 -14.09
CA LEU A 26 10.76 -4.72 -13.14
C LEU A 26 9.92 -4.85 -11.87
N GLU A 27 10.59 -5.02 -10.72
CA GLU A 27 9.92 -4.86 -9.44
C GLU A 27 9.67 -3.37 -9.16
N SER A 28 8.51 -3.08 -8.57
CA SER A 28 8.18 -1.73 -8.14
C SER A 28 9.14 -1.30 -7.03
N ALA A 29 9.72 -0.11 -7.17
CA ALA A 29 10.53 0.49 -6.12
C ALA A 29 9.72 0.86 -4.86
N MET A 30 8.38 0.88 -4.96
CA MET A 30 7.46 1.24 -3.86
C MET A 30 6.65 0.03 -3.37
N PRO A 31 6.25 0.00 -2.09
CA PRO A 31 5.33 -1.01 -1.54
C PRO A 31 4.04 -1.06 -2.35
N GLN A 32 3.64 -2.26 -2.78
CA GLN A 32 2.39 -2.47 -3.51
C GLN A 32 1.29 -2.91 -2.54
N MET A 33 0.13 -2.26 -2.62
CA MET A 33 -1.07 -2.66 -1.89
C MET A 33 -1.78 -3.78 -2.65
N SER A 34 -2.17 -4.85 -1.96
CA SER A 34 -2.97 -5.90 -2.55
C SER A 34 -4.43 -5.46 -2.78
N ASP A 35 -5.12 -6.09 -3.72
CA ASP A 35 -6.54 -5.83 -4.00
C ASP A 35 -7.42 -5.99 -2.75
N GLN A 36 -7.08 -6.96 -1.89
CA GLN A 36 -7.82 -7.22 -0.65
C GLN A 36 -7.65 -6.09 0.36
N GLU A 37 -6.43 -5.56 0.51
CA GLU A 37 -6.14 -4.43 1.39
C GLU A 37 -6.82 -3.16 0.88
N ALA A 38 -6.79 -2.91 -0.42
CA ALA A 38 -7.50 -1.80 -1.05
C ALA A 38 -9.01 -1.88 -0.76
N ALA A 39 -9.63 -3.05 -0.95
CA ALA A 39 -11.04 -3.27 -0.68
C ALA A 39 -11.39 -3.14 0.83
N GLN A 40 -10.47 -3.49 1.73
CA GLN A 40 -10.66 -3.24 3.17
C GLN A 40 -10.61 -1.75 3.50
N GLN A 41 -9.63 -1.02 2.98
CA GLN A 41 -9.50 0.42 3.20
C GLN A 41 -10.70 1.19 2.64
N GLU A 42 -11.17 0.84 1.43
CA GLU A 42 -12.35 1.44 0.83
C GLU A 42 -13.59 1.25 1.71
N ARG A 43 -13.81 0.03 2.24
CA ARG A 43 -14.92 -0.28 3.14
C ARG A 43 -14.88 0.56 4.40
N GLN A 44 -13.72 0.70 5.03
CA GLN A 44 -13.54 1.49 6.26
C GLN A 44 -13.82 2.98 6.01
N LEU A 45 -13.25 3.55 4.95
CA LEU A 45 -13.46 4.95 4.58
C LEU A 45 -14.93 5.24 4.22
N SER A 46 -15.55 4.32 3.47
CA SER A 46 -16.96 4.41 3.09
C SER A 46 -17.90 4.35 4.29
N ALA A 47 -17.60 3.51 5.29
CA ALA A 47 -18.36 3.44 6.53
C ALA A 47 -18.29 4.77 7.31
N LEU A 48 -17.11 5.36 7.44
CA LEU A 48 -16.94 6.68 8.09
C LEU A 48 -17.67 7.79 7.33
N ALA A 49 -17.61 7.80 6.00
CA ALA A 49 -18.34 8.77 5.19
C ALA A 49 -19.87 8.62 5.32
N ARG A 50 -20.37 7.39 5.50
CA ARG A 50 -21.80 7.13 5.79
C ARG A 50 -22.17 7.65 7.18
N GLN A 51 -21.39 7.37 8.21
CA GLN A 51 -21.61 7.88 9.57
C GLN A 51 -21.63 9.41 9.64
N ARG A 52 -20.73 10.07 8.90
CA ARG A 52 -20.72 11.52 8.76
C ARG A 52 -22.01 12.03 8.11
N ARG A 53 -22.40 11.42 6.98
CA ARG A 53 -23.62 11.81 6.25
C ARG A 53 -24.90 11.59 7.06
N SER A 54 -24.94 10.56 7.91
CA SER A 54 -26.06 10.31 8.81
C SER A 54 -26.05 11.22 10.06
N GLY A 55 -25.03 12.07 10.23
CA GLY A 55 -24.87 12.91 11.43
C GLY A 55 -24.44 12.14 12.68
N ALA A 56 -24.09 10.86 12.56
CA ALA A 56 -23.64 10.05 13.70
C ALA A 56 -22.26 10.49 14.23
N ILE A 57 -21.45 11.13 13.38
CA ILE A 57 -20.18 11.74 13.76
C ILE A 57 -20.07 13.16 13.18
N SER A 58 -19.33 14.02 13.86
CA SER A 58 -19.02 15.36 13.38
C SER A 58 -17.97 15.36 12.26
N GLU A 59 -17.90 16.45 11.49
CA GLU A 59 -16.85 16.67 10.48
C GLU A 59 -15.44 16.61 11.09
N ALA A 60 -15.26 17.21 12.27
CA ALA A 60 -13.97 17.24 12.96
C ALA A 60 -13.52 15.83 13.36
N GLU A 61 -14.46 15.02 13.83
CA GLU A 61 -14.21 13.63 14.22
C GLU A 61 -13.95 12.74 13.01
N TYR A 62 -14.71 12.89 11.92
CA TYR A 62 -14.43 12.24 10.65
C TYR A 62 -12.98 12.50 10.20
N ARG A 63 -12.55 13.76 10.21
CA ARG A 63 -11.17 14.15 9.83
C ARG A 63 -10.12 13.54 10.75
N ARG A 64 -10.39 13.45 12.06
CA ARG A 64 -9.51 12.79 13.03
C ARG A 64 -9.34 11.32 12.69
N ARG A 65 -10.44 10.57 12.54
CA ARG A 65 -10.45 9.13 12.24
C ARG A 65 -9.81 8.82 10.89
N VAL A 66 -10.04 9.63 9.86
CA VAL A 66 -9.40 9.44 8.54
C VAL A 66 -7.88 9.64 8.62
N ARG A 67 -7.40 10.63 9.38
CA ARG A 67 -5.94 10.82 9.56
C ARG A 67 -5.32 9.64 10.29
N GLU A 68 -5.97 9.16 11.34
CA GLU A 68 -5.53 7.98 12.09
C GLU A 68 -5.46 6.73 11.20
N LEU A 69 -6.50 6.46 10.40
CA LEU A 69 -6.49 5.35 9.45
C LEU A 69 -5.37 5.47 8.40
N ARG A 70 -5.08 6.67 7.92
CA ARG A 70 -3.97 6.88 6.97
C ARG A 70 -2.60 6.64 7.60
N LEU A 71 -2.43 7.07 8.85
CA LEU A 71 -1.18 6.82 9.60
C LEU A 71 -0.99 5.33 9.85
N LEU A 72 -2.04 4.63 10.26
CA LEU A 72 -2.01 3.17 10.43
C LEU A 72 -1.69 2.45 9.12
N GLY A 73 -2.28 2.89 8.00
CA GLY A 73 -1.99 2.31 6.68
C GLY A 73 -0.52 2.48 6.25
N GLN A 74 0.09 3.64 6.54
CA GLN A 74 1.52 3.87 6.27
C GLN A 74 2.44 3.05 7.16
N GLN A 75 2.02 2.76 8.40
CA GLN A 75 2.76 1.89 9.32
C GLN A 75 2.65 0.41 8.95
N ALA A 76 1.50 -0.02 8.46
CA ALA A 76 1.28 -1.40 8.03
C ALA A 76 2.00 -1.75 6.72
N SER A 77 2.37 -0.73 5.92
CA SER A 77 3.09 -0.88 4.66
C SER A 77 4.63 -0.84 4.81
N GLN A 78 5.16 -0.92 6.04
CA GLN A 78 6.61 -0.95 6.33
C GLN A 78 7.09 -2.36 6.69
#